data_AF-K4RGS6-F1
#
_entry.id   AF-K4RGS6-F1
#
_cell.length_a   1.000
_cell.length_b   1.000
_cell.length_c   1.000
_cell.angle_alpha   90.00
_cell.angle_beta   90.00
_cell.angle_gamma   90.00
#
_symmetry.space_group_name_H-M   'P 1'
#
loop_
_entity.id
_entity.type
_entity.pdbx_description
1 polymer ?
#
loop_
_entity_poly.entity_id
_entity_poly.type
_entity_poly.pdbx_seq_one_letter_code
_entity_poly.pdbx_strand_id
1 'polypeptide(L)'
;QIEELMFELSMWRCNDELRVRAEELHRASRKAAKHYIEFWKQIPPNEPYRVILGYVRDKLYYTRERSRHLLTTGSSEIPEDSAFTNVEEFLEPLELCYRSLCACGDKTIADGSLLDFLRQVSTFGLSLVKLDIRQESERHTDVLDAITTHLGIGSYREWAEEKRQEWLLSELRGKRPLLGPDLPQTEEVADVLGTFHVLAELPPDSFGAYIISMATAPSDVLAVELLQRECHMRHPLRVVPLFETLADLEAARAAVARLFSVDWYMDRINGKQEVMIGYSDSGKDAGRLSAASQLYKAQEELVQVAKHYGVKLTMFHGRGGTVGRGGGPTHLAILSQPPDTVNGSLRVTVQGEVIEHSFGEEHLCFRTLQRFTAATLEHGMHPPVSPKPEWRALMDELAVVATEEYRSIVFREPRFVEYFRSATPETEYGRMNIGSRPSKRKPSGGIESLRAIPWIFAWTQTRFHLPVWLGFGAAFKHAMKKDIRNIQTLREMYNEWPFFRVTLDLLEMVFAKGDPGIAGLYDELLVADELKPFGEQLRNNYEDTQQLLLQVAGHKEILEGDPYLKQRLRLRDPHITT
;
A
#
# COMPACT_ATOMS: atom_id res chain seq x y z
N GLN A 1 18.96 19.04 -14.84
CA GLN A 1 18.24 18.20 -15.82
C GLN A 1 17.98 18.93 -17.14
N ILE A 2 16.88 19.68 -17.34
CA ILE A 2 16.58 20.25 -18.68
C ILE A 2 17.70 21.18 -19.20
N GLU A 3 18.31 21.97 -18.32
CA GLU A 3 19.41 22.87 -18.68
C GLU A 3 20.70 22.10 -19.02
N GLU A 4 21.02 21.04 -18.28
CA GLU A 4 22.17 20.16 -18.60
C GLU A 4 21.96 19.48 -19.95
N LEU A 5 20.74 19.03 -20.24
CA LEU A 5 20.38 18.48 -21.54
C LEU A 5 20.53 19.53 -22.65
N MET A 6 20.18 20.78 -22.39
CA MET A 6 20.46 21.88 -23.33
C MET A 6 21.97 22.04 -23.57
N PHE A 7 22.81 21.95 -22.54
CA PHE A 7 24.26 22.02 -22.72
C PHE A 7 24.78 20.90 -23.62
N GLU A 8 24.35 19.66 -23.36
CA GLU A 8 24.79 18.46 -24.07
C GLU A 8 24.32 18.44 -25.54
N LEU A 9 23.04 18.77 -25.81
CA LEU A 9 22.45 18.69 -27.16
C LEU A 9 22.79 19.91 -28.03
N SER A 10 24.08 20.11 -28.30
CA SER A 10 24.63 21.19 -29.15
C SER A 10 24.56 20.94 -30.67
N MET A 11 23.91 19.85 -31.08
CA MET A 11 23.87 19.41 -32.48
C MET A 11 23.08 20.37 -33.36
N TRP A 12 23.58 20.58 -34.59
CA TRP A 12 22.91 21.39 -35.60
C TRP A 12 22.15 20.54 -36.64
N ARG A 13 22.50 19.25 -36.77
CA ARG A 13 21.81 18.30 -37.67
C ARG A 13 20.50 17.87 -37.02
N CYS A 14 19.41 18.01 -37.76
CA CYS A 14 18.07 17.62 -37.33
C CYS A 14 17.20 17.17 -38.50
N ASN A 15 16.11 16.46 -38.19
CA ASN A 15 15.07 16.16 -39.17
C ASN A 15 14.27 17.43 -39.54
N ASP A 16 13.47 17.35 -40.60
CA ASP A 16 12.73 18.50 -41.11
C ASP A 16 11.64 18.99 -40.14
N GLU A 17 10.99 18.06 -39.44
CA GLU A 17 9.97 18.34 -38.42
C GLU A 17 10.51 19.21 -37.28
N LEU A 18 11.65 18.81 -36.68
CA LEU A 18 12.33 19.57 -35.63
C LEU A 18 12.79 20.94 -36.13
N ARG A 19 13.27 21.02 -37.38
CA ARG A 19 13.73 22.28 -37.98
C ARG A 19 12.58 23.29 -38.08
N VAL A 20 11.44 22.89 -38.64
CA VAL A 20 10.26 23.75 -38.75
C VAL A 20 9.79 24.19 -37.36
N ARG A 21 9.70 23.28 -36.41
CA ARG A 21 9.28 23.59 -35.04
C ARG A 21 10.22 24.56 -34.33
N ALA A 22 11.53 24.37 -34.47
CA ALA A 22 12.53 25.27 -33.89
C ALA A 22 12.46 26.68 -34.52
N GLU A 23 12.24 26.78 -35.83
CA GLU A 23 12.07 28.08 -36.51
C GLU A 23 10.83 28.83 -36.02
N GLU A 24 9.70 28.14 -35.83
CA GLU A 24 8.47 28.70 -35.27
C GLU A 24 8.69 29.26 -33.86
N LEU A 25 9.28 28.46 -32.97
CA LEU A 25 9.55 28.84 -31.58
C LEU A 25 10.54 30.00 -31.50
N HIS A 26 11.57 30.02 -32.35
CA HIS A 26 12.54 31.11 -32.39
C HIS A 26 11.89 32.44 -32.81
N ARG A 27 10.91 32.42 -33.72
CA ARG A 27 10.13 33.61 -34.09
C ARG A 27 9.24 34.08 -32.95
N ALA A 28 8.62 33.16 -32.21
CA ALA A 28 7.73 33.46 -31.09
C ALA A 28 8.46 34.01 -29.84
N SER A 29 9.72 33.60 -29.61
CA SER A 29 10.50 33.89 -28.40
C SER A 29 10.80 35.38 -28.14
N ARG A 30 10.53 36.30 -29.08
CA ARG A 30 10.93 37.73 -28.97
C ARG A 30 10.17 38.57 -27.93
N LYS A 31 9.23 38.01 -27.14
CA LYS A 31 8.34 38.81 -26.27
C LYS A 31 8.08 38.29 -24.83
N ALA A 32 8.72 37.21 -24.37
CA ALA A 32 8.46 36.68 -23.03
C ALA A 32 9.36 37.34 -21.96
N ALA A 33 8.78 37.81 -20.86
CA ALA A 33 9.53 38.25 -19.67
C ALA A 33 10.11 37.01 -18.97
N LYS A 34 11.44 36.96 -18.82
CA LYS A 34 12.15 35.84 -18.20
C LYS A 34 12.51 36.17 -16.76
N HIS A 35 12.20 35.27 -15.84
CA HIS A 35 12.34 35.47 -14.39
C HIS A 35 13.34 34.47 -13.74
N TYR A 36 14.25 33.91 -14.53
CA TYR A 36 15.33 33.02 -14.08
C TYR A 36 16.67 33.43 -14.74
N ILE A 37 17.79 33.03 -14.13
CA ILE A 37 19.14 33.36 -14.62
C ILE A 37 19.41 32.51 -15.87
N GLU A 38 19.65 33.15 -17.01
CA GLU A 38 20.01 32.44 -18.23
C GLU A 38 21.52 32.30 -18.39
N PHE A 39 21.96 31.12 -18.84
CA PHE A 39 23.28 30.97 -19.43
C PHE A 39 23.34 31.58 -20.85
N TRP A 40 22.23 31.55 -21.61
CA TRP A 40 22.13 32.11 -22.96
C TRP A 40 21.22 33.34 -22.99
N LYS A 41 21.72 34.50 -23.45
CA LYS A 41 20.88 35.69 -23.69
C LYS A 41 19.84 35.46 -24.79
N GLN A 42 20.20 34.69 -25.80
CA GLN A 42 19.33 34.20 -26.87
C GLN A 42 19.96 32.93 -27.44
N ILE A 43 19.15 31.88 -27.64
CA ILE A 43 19.62 30.62 -28.23
C ILE A 43 19.72 30.80 -29.76
N PRO A 44 20.88 30.53 -30.38
CA PRO A 44 21.04 30.62 -31.83
C PRO A 44 20.12 29.65 -32.58
N PRO A 45 19.54 30.05 -33.73
CA PRO A 45 18.63 29.19 -34.49
C PRO A 45 19.31 27.97 -35.14
N ASN A 46 20.64 27.98 -35.26
CA ASN A 46 21.44 26.83 -35.71
C ASN A 46 21.63 25.75 -34.63
N GLU A 47 21.06 25.93 -33.43
CA GLU A 47 21.03 24.94 -32.34
C GLU A 47 19.59 24.48 -32.07
N PRO A 48 18.94 23.75 -33.00
CA PRO A 48 17.50 23.50 -32.99
C PRO A 48 17.00 22.74 -31.74
N TYR A 49 17.78 21.79 -31.22
CA TYR A 49 17.42 21.08 -29.99
C TYR A 49 17.38 22.02 -28.78
N ARG A 50 18.37 22.92 -28.65
CA ARG A 50 18.39 23.92 -27.58
C ARG A 50 17.22 24.89 -27.67
N VAL A 51 16.77 25.26 -28.87
CA VAL A 51 15.59 26.11 -29.05
C VAL A 51 14.34 25.42 -28.48
N ILE A 52 14.14 24.14 -28.80
CA ILE A 52 12.98 23.38 -28.29
C ILE A 52 13.09 23.15 -26.79
N LEU A 53 14.24 22.70 -26.29
CA LEU A 53 14.45 22.47 -24.86
C LEU A 53 14.36 23.77 -24.03
N GLY A 54 14.75 24.91 -24.61
CA GLY A 54 14.56 26.23 -24.02
C GLY A 54 13.06 26.55 -23.84
N TYR A 55 12.23 26.25 -24.84
CA TYR A 55 10.78 26.36 -24.72
C TYR A 55 10.21 25.44 -23.62
N VAL A 56 10.68 24.19 -23.55
CA VAL A 56 10.28 23.24 -22.50
C VAL A 56 10.64 23.77 -21.11
N ARG A 57 11.87 24.28 -20.92
CA ARG A 57 12.31 24.91 -19.67
C ARG A 57 11.40 26.08 -19.28
N ASP A 58 11.02 26.91 -20.24
CA ASP A 58 10.17 28.08 -19.99
C ASP A 58 8.77 27.66 -19.50
N LYS A 59 8.15 26.66 -20.16
CA LYS A 59 6.88 26.08 -19.67
C LYS A 59 7.02 25.41 -18.31
N LEU A 60 8.11 24.69 -18.04
CA LEU A 60 8.37 24.08 -16.72
C LEU A 60 8.46 25.16 -15.62
N TYR A 61 9.10 26.29 -15.90
CA TYR A 61 9.14 27.42 -14.98
C TYR A 61 7.74 27.94 -14.67
N TYR A 62 6.90 28.19 -15.69
CA TYR A 62 5.53 28.63 -15.47
C TYR A 62 4.67 27.58 -14.76
N THR A 63 4.89 26.29 -15.03
CA THR A 63 4.22 25.19 -14.32
C THR A 63 4.54 25.22 -12.82
N ARG A 64 5.83 25.39 -12.48
CA ARG A 64 6.29 25.52 -11.10
C ARG A 64 5.70 26.76 -10.41
N GLU A 65 5.79 27.93 -11.04
CA GLU A 65 5.30 29.18 -10.44
C GLU A 65 3.78 29.21 -10.32
N ARG A 66 3.05 28.64 -11.29
CA ARG A 66 1.59 28.49 -11.21
C ARG A 66 1.21 27.61 -10.02
N SER A 67 1.88 26.47 -9.85
CA SER A 67 1.67 25.58 -8.70
C SER A 67 1.98 26.28 -7.38
N ARG A 68 3.06 27.08 -7.32
CA ARG A 68 3.41 27.89 -6.16
C ARG A 68 2.34 28.94 -5.83
N HIS A 69 1.83 29.66 -6.82
CA HIS A 69 0.77 30.66 -6.64
C HIS A 69 -0.50 30.02 -6.08
N LEU A 70 -0.95 28.92 -6.69
CA LEU A 70 -2.13 28.16 -6.24
C LEU A 70 -1.95 27.67 -4.80
N LEU A 71 -0.78 27.13 -4.46
CA LEU A 71 -0.49 26.66 -3.10
C LEU A 71 -0.50 27.79 -2.06
N THR A 72 0.04 28.97 -2.41
CA THR A 72 0.19 30.09 -1.46
C THR A 72 -1.04 30.98 -1.33
N THR A 73 -1.83 31.13 -2.39
CA THR A 73 -2.91 32.13 -2.48
C THR A 73 -4.24 31.58 -2.99
N GLY A 74 -4.30 30.31 -3.39
CA GLY A 74 -5.49 29.68 -3.98
C GLY A 74 -5.80 30.09 -5.42
N SER A 75 -5.02 30.99 -6.03
CA SER A 75 -5.23 31.45 -7.41
C SER A 75 -3.89 31.74 -8.10
N SER A 76 -3.89 31.89 -9.44
CA SER A 76 -2.70 32.27 -10.20
C SER A 76 -3.07 33.05 -11.46
N GLU A 77 -2.39 34.17 -11.69
CA GLU A 77 -2.49 34.97 -12.92
C GLU A 77 -1.76 34.33 -14.12
N ILE A 78 -0.89 33.34 -13.87
CA ILE A 78 -0.19 32.62 -14.95
C ILE A 78 -1.22 31.80 -15.72
N PRO A 79 -1.46 32.05 -17.02
CA PRO A 79 -2.44 31.29 -17.80
C PRO A 79 -2.11 29.80 -17.85
N GLU A 80 -3.15 28.97 -17.91
CA GLU A 80 -2.99 27.51 -17.94
C GLU A 80 -2.23 27.04 -19.19
N ASP A 81 -2.51 27.62 -20.35
CA ASP A 81 -1.83 27.33 -21.63
C ASP A 81 -0.32 27.60 -21.61
N SER A 82 0.15 28.43 -20.67
CA SER A 82 1.58 28.73 -20.47
C SER A 82 2.32 27.67 -19.66
N ALA A 83 1.60 26.76 -18.99
CA ALA A 83 2.13 25.65 -18.20
C ALA A 83 1.94 24.31 -18.94
N PHE A 84 2.55 23.25 -18.43
CA PHE A 84 2.21 21.88 -18.80
C PHE A 84 1.01 21.41 -17.98
N THR A 85 -0.02 20.93 -18.66
CA THR A 85 -1.28 20.48 -18.03
C THR A 85 -1.44 18.97 -18.01
N ASN A 86 -0.74 18.27 -18.92
CA ASN A 86 -0.73 16.82 -19.04
C ASN A 86 0.67 16.34 -19.44
N VAL A 87 0.92 15.04 -19.23
CA VAL A 87 2.25 14.45 -19.43
C VAL A 87 2.59 14.34 -20.92
N GLU A 88 1.60 14.11 -21.77
CA GLU A 88 1.75 13.98 -23.23
C GLU A 88 2.29 15.29 -23.84
N GLU A 89 1.78 16.44 -23.39
CA GLU A 89 2.26 17.76 -23.79
C GLU A 89 3.73 17.97 -23.41
N PHE A 90 4.16 17.42 -22.28
CA PHE A 90 5.55 17.50 -21.84
C PHE A 90 6.46 16.51 -22.59
N LEU A 91 5.96 15.32 -22.92
CA LEU A 91 6.71 14.30 -23.67
C LEU A 91 6.90 14.66 -25.15
N GLU A 92 5.90 15.28 -25.79
CA GLU A 92 5.91 15.59 -27.24
C GLU A 92 7.23 16.23 -27.72
N PRO A 93 7.72 17.35 -27.14
CA PRO A 93 8.95 17.99 -27.61
C PRO A 93 10.20 17.14 -27.35
N LEU A 94 10.20 16.31 -26.30
CA LEU A 94 11.31 15.43 -25.94
C LEU A 94 11.40 14.23 -26.90
N GLU A 95 10.25 13.63 -27.23
CA GLU A 95 10.16 12.56 -28.21
C GLU A 95 10.50 13.05 -29.62
N LEU A 96 10.12 14.29 -29.96
CA LEU A 96 10.53 14.93 -31.21
C LEU A 96 12.06 15.05 -31.30
N CYS A 97 12.71 15.50 -30.22
CA CYS A 97 14.18 15.53 -30.14
C CYS A 97 14.77 14.13 -30.32
N TYR A 98 14.20 13.11 -29.66
CA TYR A 98 14.67 11.72 -29.73
C TYR A 98 14.56 11.14 -31.14
N ARG A 99 13.41 11.31 -31.80
CA ARG A 99 13.17 10.87 -33.19
C ARG A 99 14.11 11.58 -34.16
N SER A 100 14.33 12.89 -34.00
CA SER A 100 15.25 13.67 -34.84
C SER A 100 16.70 13.18 -34.72
N LEU A 101 17.20 12.97 -33.50
CA LEU A 101 18.55 12.43 -33.29
C LEU A 101 18.72 11.05 -33.94
N CYS A 102 17.74 10.17 -33.77
CA CYS A 102 17.75 8.86 -34.41
C CYS A 102 17.78 8.96 -35.95
N ALA A 103 16.97 9.84 -36.53
CA ALA A 103 16.91 10.06 -37.98
C ALA A 103 18.22 10.63 -38.55
N CYS A 104 18.98 11.39 -37.76
CA CYS A 104 20.28 11.94 -38.15
C CYS A 104 21.47 10.98 -37.91
N GLY A 105 21.22 9.76 -37.42
CA GLY A 105 22.27 8.78 -37.10
C GLY A 105 22.89 8.95 -35.71
N ASP A 106 22.36 9.86 -34.88
CA ASP A 106 22.87 10.22 -33.55
C ASP A 106 22.14 9.46 -32.43
N LYS A 107 21.69 8.21 -32.68
CA LYS A 107 20.97 7.40 -31.69
C LYS A 107 21.75 7.18 -30.40
N THR A 108 23.08 7.03 -30.46
CA THR A 108 23.92 6.91 -29.26
C THR A 108 23.81 8.12 -28.34
N ILE A 109 23.62 9.32 -28.89
CA ILE A 109 23.39 10.54 -28.10
C ILE A 109 21.97 10.53 -27.53
N ALA A 110 20.98 10.15 -28.36
CA ALA A 110 19.58 10.05 -27.93
C ALA A 110 19.38 9.07 -26.76
N ASP A 111 20.13 7.95 -26.75
CA ASP A 111 20.08 6.91 -25.73
C ASP A 111 20.85 7.26 -24.44
N GLY A 112 21.46 8.44 -24.35
CA GLY A 112 22.08 8.98 -23.14
C GLY A 112 21.07 9.74 -22.27
N SER A 113 21.43 10.96 -21.85
CA SER A 113 20.64 11.79 -20.93
C SER A 113 19.22 12.08 -21.39
N LEU A 114 18.97 12.13 -22.71
CA LEU A 114 17.61 12.33 -23.24
C LEU A 114 16.70 11.13 -22.95
N LEU A 115 17.20 9.90 -23.12
CA LEU A 115 16.45 8.69 -22.81
C LEU A 115 16.21 8.57 -21.30
N ASP A 116 17.18 8.93 -20.47
CA ASP A 116 17.00 8.98 -19.02
C ASP A 116 15.92 9.99 -18.63
N PHE A 117 15.90 11.17 -19.25
CA PHE A 117 14.87 12.18 -19.00
C PHE A 117 13.48 11.73 -19.46
N LEU A 118 13.37 11.11 -20.65
CA LEU A 118 12.12 10.50 -21.12
C LEU A 118 11.58 9.44 -20.15
N ARG A 119 12.46 8.57 -19.63
CA ARG A 119 12.10 7.56 -18.62
C ARG A 119 11.64 8.21 -17.31
N GLN A 120 12.29 9.29 -16.87
CA GLN A 120 11.87 10.03 -15.67
C GLN A 120 10.48 10.64 -15.85
N VAL A 121 10.20 11.29 -16.99
CA VAL A 121 8.87 11.85 -17.27
C VAL A 121 7.81 10.74 -17.32
N SER A 122 8.09 9.62 -17.98
CA SER A 122 7.17 8.47 -18.02
C SER A 122 6.95 7.80 -16.65
N THR A 123 7.91 7.91 -15.73
CA THR A 123 7.83 7.26 -14.40
C THR A 123 7.16 8.17 -13.37
N PHE A 124 7.50 9.46 -13.36
CA PHE A 124 7.13 10.44 -12.34
C PHE A 124 6.03 11.40 -12.79
N GLY A 125 5.82 11.56 -14.09
CA GLY A 125 4.86 12.50 -14.66
C GLY A 125 5.09 13.94 -14.16
N LEU A 126 3.98 14.67 -13.97
CA LEU A 126 3.99 16.04 -13.45
C LEU A 126 3.78 16.13 -11.93
N SER A 127 3.53 15.01 -11.25
CA SER A 127 3.17 14.98 -9.82
C SER A 127 4.20 14.26 -8.93
N LEU A 128 5.24 13.65 -9.53
CA LEU A 128 6.19 12.72 -8.91
C LEU A 128 5.57 11.42 -8.39
N VAL A 129 4.50 11.53 -7.61
CA VAL A 129 3.72 10.42 -7.07
C VAL A 129 2.24 10.67 -7.30
N LYS A 130 1.48 9.59 -7.47
CA LYS A 130 0.01 9.62 -7.44
C LYS A 130 -0.44 9.42 -5.98
N LEU A 131 -1.38 10.24 -5.53
CA LEU A 131 -1.92 10.17 -4.17
C LEU A 131 -3.11 9.19 -4.13
N ASP A 132 -2.96 8.10 -3.38
CA ASP A 132 -4.09 7.24 -3.02
C ASP A 132 -4.91 7.92 -1.90
N ILE A 133 -6.23 7.97 -2.07
CA ILE A 133 -7.18 8.46 -1.08
C ILE A 133 -7.71 7.27 -0.30
N ARG A 134 -7.86 7.40 1.01
CA ARG A 134 -8.32 6.29 1.85
C ARG A 134 -9.28 6.79 2.93
N GLN A 135 -10.45 6.18 3.00
CA GLN A 135 -11.48 6.45 4.01
C GLN A 135 -12.14 5.14 4.46
N GLU A 136 -12.74 5.12 5.66
CA GLU A 136 -13.45 3.95 6.21
C GLU A 136 -14.88 3.84 5.67
N SER A 137 -15.35 2.63 5.38
CA SER A 137 -16.68 2.32 4.80
C SER A 137 -17.86 2.94 5.57
N GLU A 138 -17.80 2.94 6.90
CA GLU A 138 -18.85 3.52 7.75
C GLU A 138 -19.03 5.03 7.50
N ARG A 139 -17.96 5.76 7.15
CA ARG A 139 -18.06 7.19 6.83
C ARG A 139 -18.82 7.44 5.54
N HIS A 140 -18.77 6.52 4.57
CA HIS A 140 -19.62 6.58 3.38
C HIS A 140 -21.06 6.23 3.71
N THR A 141 -21.26 5.24 4.58
CA THR A 141 -22.58 4.87 5.12
C THR A 141 -23.23 6.05 5.84
N ASP A 142 -22.49 6.82 6.65
CA ASP A 142 -22.97 8.04 7.32
C ASP A 142 -23.52 9.07 6.31
N VAL A 143 -22.80 9.29 5.21
CA VAL A 143 -23.21 10.23 4.15
C VAL A 143 -24.49 9.74 3.46
N LEU A 144 -24.54 8.48 3.05
CA LEU A 144 -25.72 7.91 2.40
C LEU A 144 -26.93 7.86 3.34
N ASP A 145 -26.72 7.63 4.63
CA ASP A 145 -27.77 7.68 5.64
C ASP A 145 -28.33 9.10 5.82
N ALA A 146 -27.46 10.12 5.87
CA ALA A 146 -27.88 11.52 5.90
C ALA A 146 -28.71 11.89 4.66
N ILE A 147 -28.30 11.42 3.47
CA ILE A 147 -29.04 11.65 2.21
C ILE A 147 -30.41 10.98 2.25
N THR A 148 -30.45 9.67 2.55
CA THR A 148 -31.70 8.89 2.51
C THR A 148 -32.71 9.36 3.55
N THR A 149 -32.25 9.74 4.75
CA THR A 149 -33.12 10.30 5.80
C THR A 149 -33.64 11.68 5.42
N HIS A 150 -32.79 12.55 4.87
CA HIS A 150 -33.20 13.89 4.41
C HIS A 150 -34.24 13.84 3.29
N LEU A 151 -34.09 12.90 2.34
CA LEU A 151 -35.05 12.68 1.26
C LEU A 151 -36.34 11.98 1.72
N GLY A 152 -36.42 11.53 2.97
CA GLY A 152 -37.59 10.84 3.52
C GLY A 152 -37.81 9.43 2.96
N ILE A 153 -36.77 8.79 2.41
CA ILE A 153 -36.85 7.45 1.80
C ILE A 153 -36.40 6.31 2.75
N GLY A 154 -35.94 6.66 3.96
CA GLY A 154 -35.57 5.74 5.03
C GLY A 154 -34.15 5.97 5.54
N SER A 155 -33.63 5.06 6.36
CA SER A 155 -32.24 5.07 6.83
C SER A 155 -31.43 4.00 6.08
N TYR A 156 -30.48 4.43 5.24
CA TYR A 156 -29.54 3.54 4.56
C TYR A 156 -28.80 2.62 5.53
N ARG A 157 -28.44 3.11 6.72
CA ARG A 157 -27.76 2.33 7.76
C ARG A 157 -28.58 1.13 8.21
N GLU A 158 -29.89 1.29 8.36
CA GLU A 158 -30.79 0.23 8.84
C GLU A 158 -31.13 -0.80 7.76
N TRP A 159 -30.82 -0.53 6.49
CA TRP A 159 -31.12 -1.44 5.40
C TRP A 159 -30.17 -2.65 5.39
N ALA A 160 -30.75 -3.82 5.08
CA ALA A 160 -29.99 -5.02 4.77
C ALA A 160 -29.14 -4.83 3.50
N GLU A 161 -28.09 -5.62 3.35
CA GLU A 161 -27.12 -5.52 2.26
C GLU A 161 -27.79 -5.59 0.87
N GLU A 162 -28.75 -6.49 0.68
CA GLU A 162 -29.47 -6.61 -0.60
C GLU A 162 -30.25 -5.34 -0.94
N LYS A 163 -30.89 -4.71 0.06
CA LYS A 163 -31.65 -3.47 -0.12
C LYS A 163 -30.71 -2.29 -0.38
N ARG A 164 -29.54 -2.24 0.26
CA ARG A 164 -28.49 -1.26 -0.05
C ARG A 164 -28.04 -1.39 -1.50
N GLN A 165 -27.70 -2.61 -1.95
CA GLN A 165 -27.32 -2.85 -3.34
C GLN A 165 -28.43 -2.46 -4.32
N GLU A 166 -29.68 -2.87 -4.07
CA GLU A 166 -30.81 -2.53 -4.94
C GLU A 166 -30.97 -1.03 -5.11
N TRP A 167 -30.95 -0.28 -4.00
CA TRP A 167 -31.05 1.16 -4.03
C TRP A 167 -29.86 1.82 -4.73
N LEU A 168 -28.62 1.44 -4.40
CA LEU A 168 -27.41 1.97 -5.04
C LEU A 168 -27.44 1.74 -6.55
N LEU A 169 -27.82 0.54 -7.01
CA LEU A 169 -27.89 0.22 -8.43
C LEU A 169 -29.01 0.98 -9.13
N SER A 170 -30.14 1.21 -8.46
CA SER A 170 -31.21 2.07 -8.96
C SER A 170 -30.69 3.50 -9.20
N GLU A 171 -30.02 4.08 -8.21
CA GLU A 171 -29.47 5.43 -8.32
C GLU A 171 -28.33 5.51 -9.34
N LEU A 172 -27.40 4.53 -9.36
CA LEU A 172 -26.26 4.46 -10.28
C LEU A 172 -26.67 4.33 -11.76
N ARG A 173 -27.77 3.61 -12.04
CA ARG A 173 -28.38 3.52 -13.38
C ARG A 173 -29.25 4.74 -13.69
N GLY A 174 -29.82 5.36 -12.67
CA GLY A 174 -30.56 6.61 -12.76
C GLY A 174 -29.70 7.79 -13.21
N LYS A 175 -30.35 8.80 -13.79
CA LYS A 175 -29.72 10.08 -14.20
C LYS A 175 -30.16 11.26 -13.35
N ARG A 176 -31.01 11.01 -12.34
CA ARG A 176 -31.50 12.03 -11.43
C ARG A 176 -30.39 12.35 -10.41
N PRO A 177 -30.02 13.63 -10.22
CA PRO A 177 -29.11 14.00 -9.13
C PRO A 177 -29.72 13.70 -7.77
N LEU A 178 -28.88 13.20 -6.85
CA LEU A 178 -29.26 12.79 -5.51
C LEU A 178 -28.90 13.84 -4.45
N LEU A 179 -27.77 14.53 -4.62
CA LEU A 179 -27.30 15.55 -3.70
C LEU A 179 -27.96 16.91 -3.96
N GLY A 180 -28.76 17.38 -2.99
CA GLY A 180 -29.27 18.75 -2.93
C GLY A 180 -28.33 19.67 -2.15
N PRO A 181 -28.32 21.00 -2.45
CA PRO A 181 -27.47 21.96 -1.74
C PRO A 181 -27.86 22.17 -0.27
N ASP A 182 -29.05 21.70 0.16
CA ASP A 182 -29.66 21.86 1.48
C ASP A 182 -29.50 20.64 2.39
N LEU A 183 -28.73 19.63 1.99
CA LEU A 183 -28.43 18.45 2.82
C LEU A 183 -27.79 18.89 4.15
N PRO A 184 -28.37 18.55 5.32
CA PRO A 184 -27.73 18.79 6.61
C PRO A 184 -26.46 17.95 6.75
N GLN A 185 -25.32 18.59 7.05
CA GLN A 185 -24.03 17.92 7.16
C GLN A 185 -23.48 18.03 8.58
N THR A 186 -23.14 16.90 9.19
CA THR A 186 -22.22 16.89 10.34
C THR A 186 -20.80 17.22 9.85
N GLU A 187 -19.87 17.51 10.76
CA GLU A 187 -18.46 17.72 10.42
C GLU A 187 -17.88 16.52 9.65
N GLU A 188 -18.23 15.31 10.07
CA GLU A 188 -17.79 14.07 9.41
C GLU A 188 -18.41 13.87 8.01
N VAL A 189 -19.69 14.22 7.81
CA VAL A 189 -20.31 14.16 6.47
C VAL A 189 -19.70 15.22 5.55
N ALA A 190 -19.49 16.43 6.06
CA ALA A 190 -18.88 17.53 5.32
C ALA A 190 -17.44 17.22 4.89
N ASP A 191 -16.65 16.56 5.74
CA ASP A 191 -15.29 16.11 5.44
C ASP A 191 -15.25 15.09 4.27
N VAL A 192 -16.18 14.12 4.24
CA VAL A 192 -16.26 13.14 3.15
C VAL A 192 -16.67 13.81 1.84
N LEU A 193 -17.72 14.63 1.85
CA LEU A 193 -18.18 15.34 0.66
C LEU A 193 -17.14 16.36 0.16
N GLY A 194 -16.52 17.11 1.08
CA GLY A 194 -15.42 18.03 0.81
C GLY A 194 -14.21 17.34 0.19
N THR A 195 -13.88 16.12 0.63
CA THR A 195 -12.86 15.30 -0.01
C THR A 195 -13.20 15.04 -1.48
N PHE A 196 -14.42 14.59 -1.79
CA PHE A 196 -14.81 14.36 -3.19
C PHE A 196 -14.84 15.64 -4.04
N HIS A 197 -15.21 16.79 -3.46
CA HIS A 197 -15.12 18.08 -4.16
C HIS A 197 -13.68 18.42 -4.55
N VAL A 198 -12.72 18.25 -3.63
CA VAL A 198 -11.29 18.45 -3.93
C VAL A 198 -10.83 17.51 -5.06
N LEU A 199 -11.29 16.25 -5.05
CA LEU A 199 -10.96 15.28 -6.11
C LEU A 199 -11.59 15.65 -7.47
N ALA A 200 -12.75 16.30 -7.48
CA ALA A 200 -13.40 16.76 -8.71
C ALA A 200 -12.71 17.99 -9.32
N GLU A 201 -12.05 18.82 -8.51
CA GLU A 201 -11.39 20.07 -8.93
C GLU A 201 -9.94 19.88 -9.40
N LEU A 202 -9.24 18.88 -8.87
CA LEU A 202 -7.82 18.66 -9.16
C LEU A 202 -7.59 17.75 -10.37
N PRO A 203 -6.43 17.86 -11.05
CA PRO A 203 -6.11 17.03 -12.21
C PRO A 203 -6.17 15.53 -11.87
N PRO A 204 -6.77 14.68 -12.72
CA PRO A 204 -6.92 13.25 -12.44
C PRO A 204 -5.57 12.55 -12.29
N ASP A 205 -4.53 13.08 -12.93
CA ASP A 205 -3.18 12.52 -12.86
C ASP A 205 -2.49 12.68 -11.51
N SER A 206 -3.01 13.53 -10.63
CA SER A 206 -2.53 13.67 -9.24
C SER A 206 -2.91 12.47 -8.36
N PHE A 207 -3.88 11.66 -8.78
CA PHE A 207 -4.49 10.66 -7.91
C PHE A 207 -4.27 9.23 -8.37
N GLY A 208 -4.25 8.33 -7.39
CA GLY A 208 -4.21 6.89 -7.56
C GLY A 208 -5.59 6.28 -7.36
N ALA A 209 -5.73 5.45 -6.33
CA ALA A 209 -6.94 4.74 -5.98
C ALA A 209 -7.76 5.47 -4.91
N TYR A 210 -9.06 5.19 -4.85
CA TYR A 210 -9.88 5.43 -3.67
C TYR A 210 -10.02 4.12 -2.89
N ILE A 211 -9.37 4.03 -1.73
CA ILE A 211 -9.28 2.84 -0.90
C ILE A 211 -10.33 2.90 0.22
N ILE A 212 -11.13 1.83 0.34
CA ILE A 212 -12.15 1.71 1.38
C ILE A 212 -11.61 0.81 2.49
N SER A 213 -11.27 1.41 3.63
CA SER A 213 -10.89 0.64 4.84
C SER A 213 -12.12 -0.02 5.45
N MET A 214 -11.93 -1.15 6.13
CA MET A 214 -13.03 -1.99 6.65
C MET A 214 -14.09 -2.29 5.58
N ALA A 215 -13.67 -2.59 4.35
CA ALA A 215 -14.61 -3.04 3.34
C ALA A 215 -15.10 -4.45 3.70
N THR A 216 -16.42 -4.64 3.70
CA THR A 216 -17.07 -5.90 4.09
C THR A 216 -17.98 -6.44 3.00
N ALA A 217 -18.58 -5.57 2.19
CA ALA A 217 -19.64 -5.94 1.27
C ALA A 217 -19.58 -5.18 -0.07
N PRO A 218 -20.28 -5.66 -1.12
CA PRO A 218 -20.40 -4.96 -2.39
C PRO A 218 -20.95 -3.53 -2.26
N SER A 219 -21.89 -3.30 -1.33
CA SER A 219 -22.48 -1.97 -1.13
C SER A 219 -21.45 -0.91 -0.73
N ASP A 220 -20.38 -1.28 -0.02
CA ASP A 220 -19.29 -0.35 0.34
C ASP A 220 -18.62 0.22 -0.91
N VAL A 221 -18.35 -0.63 -1.90
CA VAL A 221 -17.75 -0.23 -3.17
C VAL A 221 -18.73 0.61 -4.00
N LEU A 222 -19.98 0.17 -4.12
CA LEU A 222 -21.00 0.88 -4.88
C LEU A 222 -21.36 2.24 -4.27
N ALA A 223 -21.29 2.37 -2.94
CA ALA A 223 -21.50 3.61 -2.22
C ALA A 223 -20.49 4.67 -2.64
N VAL A 224 -19.20 4.32 -2.71
CA VAL A 224 -18.16 5.25 -3.17
C VAL A 224 -18.32 5.59 -4.65
N GLU A 225 -18.65 4.62 -5.50
CA GLU A 225 -18.93 4.90 -6.91
C GLU A 225 -20.08 5.91 -7.09
N LEU A 226 -21.14 5.78 -6.27
CA LEU A 226 -22.24 6.74 -6.26
C LEU A 226 -21.78 8.12 -5.78
N LEU A 227 -21.07 8.21 -4.66
CA LEU A 227 -20.59 9.48 -4.12
C LEU A 227 -19.62 10.21 -5.07
N GLN A 228 -18.72 9.49 -5.75
CA GLN A 228 -17.85 10.09 -6.77
C GLN A 228 -18.68 10.73 -7.90
N ARG A 229 -19.74 10.06 -8.35
CA ARG A 229 -20.63 10.59 -9.40
C ARG A 229 -21.43 11.80 -8.92
N GLU A 230 -22.02 11.70 -7.74
CA GLU A 230 -22.87 12.77 -7.18
C GLU A 230 -22.06 14.03 -6.82
N CYS A 231 -20.78 13.88 -6.44
CA CYS A 231 -19.86 15.00 -6.28
C CYS A 231 -19.20 15.45 -7.59
N HIS A 232 -19.76 15.06 -8.74
CA HIS A 232 -19.40 15.53 -10.08
C HIS A 232 -17.95 15.24 -10.52
N MET A 233 -17.34 14.16 -10.04
CA MET A 233 -16.04 13.72 -10.53
C MET A 233 -16.15 13.24 -11.98
N ARG A 234 -15.60 14.01 -12.93
CA ARG A 234 -15.59 13.65 -14.36
C ARG A 234 -14.76 12.40 -14.66
N HIS A 235 -13.70 12.21 -13.87
CA HIS A 235 -12.79 11.07 -13.95
C HIS A 235 -12.76 10.38 -12.59
N PRO A 236 -13.75 9.52 -12.29
CA PRO A 236 -13.83 8.86 -10.98
C PRO A 236 -12.62 7.94 -10.79
N LEU A 237 -12.07 7.94 -9.58
CA LEU A 237 -10.96 7.08 -9.20
C LEU A 237 -11.41 5.62 -9.22
N ARG A 238 -10.46 4.70 -9.43
CA ARG A 238 -10.72 3.28 -9.21
C ARG A 238 -10.97 3.04 -7.72
N VAL A 239 -12.04 2.33 -7.41
CA VAL A 239 -12.41 2.00 -6.02
C VAL A 239 -11.79 0.66 -5.63
N VAL A 240 -11.09 0.66 -4.48
CA VAL A 240 -10.28 -0.47 -4.00
C VAL A 240 -10.78 -0.89 -2.61
N PRO A 241 -11.49 -2.01 -2.47
CA PRO A 241 -11.83 -2.53 -1.16
C PRO A 241 -10.57 -3.03 -0.44
N LEU A 242 -10.41 -2.63 0.82
CA LEU A 242 -9.41 -3.16 1.73
C LEU A 242 -10.10 -4.08 2.75
N PHE A 243 -9.89 -5.40 2.58
CA PHE A 243 -10.38 -6.42 3.51
C PHE A 243 -9.38 -6.56 4.66
N GLU A 244 -9.83 -6.26 5.88
CA GLU A 244 -8.96 -6.13 7.07
C GLU A 244 -9.17 -7.24 8.11
N THR A 245 -10.38 -7.73 8.34
CA THR A 245 -10.62 -8.81 9.33
C THR A 245 -10.59 -10.20 8.70
N LEU A 246 -10.52 -11.24 9.53
CA LEU A 246 -10.57 -12.63 9.06
C LEU A 246 -11.89 -12.93 8.32
N ALA A 247 -13.02 -12.46 8.87
CA ALA A 247 -14.34 -12.63 8.27
C ALA A 247 -14.45 -11.89 6.93
N ASP A 248 -13.88 -10.70 6.82
CA ASP A 248 -13.87 -9.93 5.58
C ASP A 248 -13.06 -10.64 4.49
N LEU A 249 -11.92 -11.23 4.85
CA LEU A 249 -11.10 -12.01 3.92
C LEU A 249 -11.80 -13.30 3.45
N GLU A 250 -12.56 -13.95 4.32
CA GLU A 250 -13.42 -15.10 3.96
C GLU A 250 -14.56 -14.69 3.02
N ALA A 251 -15.17 -13.52 3.28
CA ALA A 251 -16.27 -12.99 2.46
C ALA A 251 -15.81 -12.35 1.14
N ALA A 252 -14.52 -11.99 1.01
CA ALA A 252 -13.97 -11.24 -0.12
C ALA A 252 -14.29 -11.87 -1.49
N ARG A 253 -14.17 -13.21 -1.59
CA ARG A 253 -14.50 -13.94 -2.83
C ARG A 253 -15.94 -13.69 -3.26
N ALA A 254 -16.89 -13.83 -2.34
CA ALA A 254 -18.31 -13.66 -2.62
C ALA A 254 -18.65 -12.20 -2.94
N ALA A 255 -18.08 -11.25 -2.21
CA ALA A 255 -18.29 -9.83 -2.44
C ALA A 255 -17.79 -9.40 -3.84
N VAL A 256 -16.57 -9.79 -4.22
CA VAL A 256 -16.00 -9.45 -5.54
C VAL A 256 -16.73 -10.17 -6.67
N ALA A 257 -17.11 -11.44 -6.49
CA ALA A 257 -17.93 -12.15 -7.48
C ALA A 257 -19.30 -11.48 -7.69
N ARG A 258 -19.91 -10.98 -6.62
CA ARG A 258 -21.17 -10.24 -6.69
C ARG A 258 -20.99 -8.92 -7.44
N LEU A 259 -19.93 -8.16 -7.15
CA LEU A 259 -19.60 -6.93 -7.89
C LEU A 259 -19.42 -7.21 -9.40
N PHE A 260 -18.68 -8.25 -9.77
CA PHE A 260 -18.47 -8.61 -11.18
C PHE A 260 -19.72 -9.16 -11.87
N SER A 261 -20.72 -9.62 -11.13
CA SER A 261 -22.02 -10.00 -11.69
C SER A 261 -22.93 -8.82 -12.02
N VAL A 262 -22.56 -7.59 -11.62
CA VAL A 262 -23.30 -6.36 -11.93
C VAL A 262 -22.77 -5.76 -13.23
N ASP A 263 -23.64 -5.69 -14.23
CA ASP A 263 -23.37 -5.09 -15.55
C ASP A 263 -22.79 -3.66 -15.45
N TRP A 264 -23.45 -2.78 -14.69
CA TRP A 264 -23.02 -1.40 -14.48
C TRP A 264 -21.59 -1.33 -13.94
N TYR A 265 -21.24 -2.21 -12.99
CA TYR A 265 -19.92 -2.21 -12.38
C TYR A 265 -18.86 -2.76 -13.34
N MET A 266 -19.19 -3.81 -14.10
CA MET A 266 -18.29 -4.36 -15.12
C MET A 266 -17.94 -3.34 -16.21
N ASP A 267 -18.93 -2.58 -16.68
CA ASP A 267 -18.72 -1.48 -17.63
C ASP A 267 -17.83 -0.39 -17.02
N ARG A 268 -18.09 -0.04 -15.74
CA ARG A 268 -17.36 0.99 -15.00
C ARG A 268 -15.89 0.68 -14.78
N ILE A 269 -15.54 -0.58 -14.47
CA ILE A 269 -14.15 -0.99 -14.19
C ILE A 269 -13.34 -1.34 -15.43
N ASN A 270 -14.02 -1.49 -16.59
CA ASN A 270 -13.39 -1.78 -17.89
C ASN A 270 -12.33 -2.89 -17.83
N GLY A 271 -12.71 -4.02 -17.23
CA GLY A 271 -11.88 -5.22 -17.13
C GLY A 271 -10.69 -5.13 -16.17
N LYS A 272 -10.61 -4.14 -15.27
CA LYS A 272 -9.52 -4.02 -14.29
C LYS A 272 -10.06 -3.80 -12.87
N GLN A 273 -9.70 -4.67 -11.94
CA GLN A 273 -10.01 -4.51 -10.52
C GLN A 273 -8.73 -4.48 -9.71
N GLU A 274 -8.70 -3.68 -8.65
CA GLU A 274 -7.66 -3.74 -7.64
C GLU A 274 -8.27 -4.03 -6.28
N VAL A 275 -7.65 -4.94 -5.51
CA VAL A 275 -8.08 -5.28 -4.14
C VAL A 275 -6.89 -5.11 -3.21
N MET A 276 -7.10 -4.41 -2.10
CA MET A 276 -6.06 -4.24 -1.08
C MET A 276 -6.23 -5.26 0.04
N ILE A 277 -5.11 -5.78 0.55
CA ILE A 277 -5.11 -6.76 1.63
C ILE A 277 -4.26 -6.27 2.82
N GLY A 278 -4.82 -6.37 4.04
CA GLY A 278 -4.25 -5.79 5.26
C GLY A 278 -3.60 -6.81 6.20
N TYR A 279 -2.29 -7.05 6.10
CA TYR A 279 -1.59 -8.03 6.94
C TYR A 279 -1.61 -7.69 8.44
N SER A 280 -1.31 -6.44 8.79
CA SER A 280 -1.23 -6.01 10.19
C SER A 280 -2.60 -5.95 10.86
N ASP A 281 -3.63 -5.53 10.12
CA ASP A 281 -4.99 -5.43 10.63
C ASP A 281 -5.60 -6.82 10.82
N SER A 282 -5.45 -7.74 9.86
CA SER A 282 -5.91 -9.14 10.01
C SER A 282 -5.13 -9.87 11.12
N GLY A 283 -3.83 -9.59 11.25
CA GLY A 283 -3.02 -10.15 12.34
C GLY A 283 -3.44 -9.66 13.72
N LYS A 284 -3.98 -8.44 13.83
CA LYS A 284 -4.56 -7.91 15.08
C LYS A 284 -5.91 -8.55 15.41
N ASP A 285 -6.69 -8.95 14.41
CA ASP A 285 -7.99 -9.58 14.60
C ASP A 285 -7.89 -11.06 15.04
N ALA A 286 -7.02 -11.83 14.38
CA ALA A 286 -7.04 -13.30 14.50
C ALA A 286 -5.67 -13.95 14.77
N GLY A 287 -4.63 -13.15 15.03
CA GLY A 287 -3.26 -13.64 15.12
C GLY A 287 -2.60 -13.82 13.75
N ARG A 288 -1.27 -13.73 13.73
CA ARG A 288 -0.50 -13.61 12.49
C ARG A 288 -0.51 -14.87 11.61
N LEU A 289 -0.50 -16.07 12.20
CA LEU A 289 -0.53 -17.32 11.45
C LEU A 289 -1.83 -17.46 10.65
N SER A 290 -2.96 -17.27 11.32
CA SER A 290 -4.29 -17.38 10.72
C SER A 290 -4.53 -16.30 9.69
N ALA A 291 -4.12 -15.06 9.98
CA ALA A 291 -4.16 -13.97 9.00
C ALA A 291 -3.36 -14.31 7.74
N ALA A 292 -2.12 -14.79 7.86
CA ALA A 292 -1.31 -15.16 6.72
C ALA A 292 -1.94 -16.29 5.90
N SER A 293 -2.46 -17.32 6.57
CA SER A 293 -3.15 -18.46 5.93
C SER A 293 -4.38 -17.99 5.15
N GLN A 294 -5.24 -17.19 5.78
CA GLN A 294 -6.47 -16.70 5.14
C GLN A 294 -6.17 -15.72 4.00
N LEU A 295 -5.14 -14.88 4.13
CA LEU A 295 -4.68 -14.01 3.04
C LEU A 295 -4.20 -14.80 1.83
N TYR A 296 -3.52 -15.93 2.03
CA TYR A 296 -3.10 -16.79 0.93
C TYR A 296 -4.30 -17.37 0.18
N LYS A 297 -5.27 -17.92 0.92
CA LYS A 297 -6.51 -18.49 0.34
C LYS A 297 -7.37 -17.45 -0.37
N ALA A 298 -7.61 -16.30 0.27
CA ALA A 298 -8.41 -15.23 -0.29
C ALA A 298 -7.82 -14.76 -1.64
N GLN A 299 -6.49 -14.65 -1.73
CA GLN A 299 -5.84 -14.31 -2.99
C GLN A 299 -6.03 -15.38 -4.08
N GLU A 300 -5.88 -16.67 -3.77
CA GLU A 300 -6.17 -17.76 -4.71
C GLU A 300 -7.62 -17.70 -5.22
N GLU A 301 -8.56 -17.49 -4.32
CA GLU A 301 -9.99 -17.43 -4.64
C GLU A 301 -10.37 -16.21 -5.47
N LEU A 302 -9.82 -15.03 -5.12
CA LEU A 302 -10.04 -13.80 -5.87
C LEU A 302 -9.48 -13.88 -7.30
N VAL A 303 -8.32 -14.51 -7.49
CA VAL A 303 -7.75 -14.77 -8.82
C VAL A 303 -8.67 -15.68 -9.64
N GLN A 304 -9.22 -16.74 -9.04
CA GLN A 304 -10.17 -17.62 -9.73
C GLN A 304 -11.43 -16.87 -10.17
N VAL A 305 -11.99 -16.02 -9.30
CA VAL A 305 -13.15 -15.17 -9.61
C VAL A 305 -12.81 -14.20 -10.73
N ALA A 306 -11.68 -13.51 -10.65
CA ALA A 306 -11.26 -12.56 -11.67
C ALA A 306 -11.07 -13.22 -13.05
N LYS A 307 -10.45 -14.42 -13.09
CA LYS A 307 -10.33 -15.21 -14.32
C LYS A 307 -11.69 -15.62 -14.89
N HIS A 308 -12.64 -16.03 -14.05
CA HIS A 308 -13.98 -16.41 -14.48
C HIS A 308 -14.72 -15.27 -15.19
N TYR A 309 -14.57 -14.03 -14.69
CA TYR A 309 -15.20 -12.84 -15.26
C TYR A 309 -14.33 -12.08 -16.29
N GLY A 310 -13.13 -12.59 -16.61
CA GLY A 310 -12.22 -11.92 -17.56
C GLY A 310 -11.64 -10.59 -17.07
N VAL A 311 -11.53 -10.41 -15.75
CA VAL A 311 -11.03 -9.18 -15.11
C VAL A 311 -9.53 -9.33 -14.78
N LYS A 312 -8.72 -8.32 -15.14
CA LYS A 312 -7.34 -8.22 -14.68
C LYS A 312 -7.33 -7.71 -13.23
N LEU A 313 -7.07 -8.62 -12.29
CA LEU A 313 -6.93 -8.30 -10.87
C LEU A 313 -5.50 -7.83 -10.54
N THR A 314 -5.38 -6.77 -9.75
CA THR A 314 -4.12 -6.34 -9.11
C THR A 314 -4.28 -6.42 -7.60
N MET A 315 -3.35 -7.13 -6.94
CA MET A 315 -3.29 -7.16 -5.48
C MET A 315 -2.47 -5.96 -4.97
N PHE A 316 -3.04 -5.20 -4.05
CA PHE A 316 -2.33 -4.17 -3.32
C PHE A 316 -1.98 -4.64 -1.91
N HIS A 317 -0.70 -4.93 -1.70
CA HIS A 317 -0.17 -5.43 -0.44
C HIS A 317 0.01 -4.29 0.57
N GLY A 318 -0.81 -4.32 1.63
CA GLY A 318 -0.77 -3.38 2.74
C GLY A 318 0.43 -3.53 3.69
N ARG A 319 0.45 -2.70 4.73
CA ARG A 319 1.49 -2.70 5.78
C ARG A 319 1.56 -4.05 6.48
N GLY A 320 2.77 -4.48 6.83
CA GLY A 320 2.97 -5.62 7.73
C GLY A 320 3.26 -6.95 7.07
N GLY A 321 3.06 -7.08 5.75
CA GLY A 321 3.39 -8.30 5.00
C GLY A 321 4.90 -8.57 4.95
N THR A 322 5.25 -9.82 4.63
CA THR A 322 6.64 -10.23 4.33
C THR A 322 7.24 -9.39 3.20
N VAL A 323 6.43 -9.01 2.21
CA VAL A 323 6.82 -8.19 1.06
C VAL A 323 7.28 -6.78 1.47
N GLY A 324 6.58 -6.13 2.41
CA GLY A 324 6.80 -4.71 2.75
C GLY A 324 7.81 -4.45 3.88
N ARG A 325 8.29 -5.48 4.59
CA ARG A 325 9.06 -5.31 5.83
C ARG A 325 10.59 -5.29 5.68
N GLY A 326 11.12 -5.57 4.49
CA GLY A 326 12.57 -5.54 4.18
C GLY A 326 13.49 -6.38 5.09
N GLY A 327 12.92 -7.09 6.07
CA GLY A 327 13.65 -7.86 7.09
C GLY A 327 13.82 -9.33 6.73
N GLY A 328 13.15 -9.81 5.68
CA GLY A 328 13.46 -11.05 4.97
C GLY A 328 13.72 -10.73 3.49
N PRO A 329 14.10 -11.71 2.66
CA PRO A 329 14.31 -11.48 1.23
C PRO A 329 12.98 -11.08 0.56
N THR A 330 12.69 -9.78 0.40
CA THR A 330 11.49 -9.27 -0.30
C THR A 330 11.30 -9.92 -1.67
N HIS A 331 12.41 -10.31 -2.31
CA HIS A 331 12.42 -11.15 -3.51
C HIS A 331 11.63 -12.46 -3.30
N LEU A 332 12.02 -13.28 -2.31
CA LEU A 332 11.35 -14.54 -2.02
C LEU A 332 9.89 -14.33 -1.55
N ALA A 333 9.60 -13.23 -0.86
CA ALA A 333 8.25 -12.90 -0.44
C ALA A 333 7.30 -12.59 -1.62
N ILE A 334 7.81 -12.06 -2.73
CA ILE A 334 7.03 -11.88 -3.97
C ILE A 334 6.88 -13.23 -4.68
N LEU A 335 7.96 -14.01 -4.79
CA LEU A 335 7.92 -15.35 -5.40
C LEU A 335 7.02 -16.33 -4.65
N SER A 336 6.75 -16.09 -3.37
CA SER A 336 5.88 -16.95 -2.55
C SER A 336 4.40 -16.59 -2.59
N GLN A 337 4.02 -15.51 -3.28
CA GLN A 337 2.60 -15.20 -3.48
C GLN A 337 1.92 -16.34 -4.25
N PRO A 338 0.61 -16.60 -4.02
CA PRO A 338 -0.08 -17.64 -4.76
C PRO A 338 0.06 -17.47 -6.28
N PRO A 339 0.02 -18.58 -7.06
CA PRO A 339 0.09 -18.52 -8.51
C PRO A 339 -0.91 -17.52 -9.11
N ASP A 340 -0.50 -16.83 -10.17
CA ASP A 340 -1.33 -15.89 -10.94
C ASP A 340 -1.88 -14.67 -10.17
N THR A 341 -1.33 -14.33 -9.01
CA THR A 341 -1.74 -13.13 -8.23
C THR A 341 -1.03 -11.85 -8.65
N VAL A 342 0.13 -11.93 -9.32
CA VAL A 342 0.94 -10.78 -9.73
C VAL A 342 0.69 -10.40 -11.20
N ASN A 343 0.82 -11.35 -12.14
CA ASN A 343 0.52 -11.17 -13.58
C ASN A 343 1.02 -9.83 -14.18
N GLY A 344 2.27 -9.48 -13.88
CA GLY A 344 2.92 -8.26 -14.36
C GLY A 344 2.42 -6.95 -13.72
N SER A 345 1.66 -7.01 -12.63
CA SER A 345 1.16 -5.85 -11.89
C SER A 345 1.35 -6.07 -10.39
N LEU A 346 2.30 -5.33 -9.79
CA LEU A 346 2.58 -5.41 -8.36
C LEU A 346 2.37 -4.03 -7.71
N ARG A 347 1.51 -3.96 -6.69
CA ARG A 347 1.38 -2.78 -5.82
C ARG A 347 1.72 -3.17 -4.39
N VAL A 348 2.70 -2.49 -3.79
CA VAL A 348 3.20 -2.80 -2.44
C VAL A 348 3.38 -1.52 -1.64
N THR A 349 2.99 -1.55 -0.38
CA THR A 349 3.27 -0.47 0.57
C THR A 349 4.74 -0.51 1.00
N VAL A 350 5.52 0.51 0.63
CA VAL A 350 6.82 0.76 1.29
C VAL A 350 6.55 1.43 2.62
N GLN A 351 6.88 0.76 3.72
CA GLN A 351 6.64 1.30 5.04
C GLN A 351 7.69 2.38 5.38
N GLY A 352 7.28 3.43 6.09
CA GLY A 352 8.16 4.53 6.48
C GLY A 352 9.38 4.07 7.28
N GLU A 353 9.23 3.04 8.13
CA GLU A 353 10.36 2.49 8.90
C GLU A 353 11.41 1.73 8.06
N VAL A 354 11.15 1.47 6.77
CA VAL A 354 12.05 0.75 5.85
C VAL A 354 12.51 1.63 4.68
N ILE A 355 12.00 2.86 4.56
CA ILE A 355 12.28 3.73 3.41
C ILE A 355 13.77 4.02 3.27
N GLU A 356 14.43 4.37 4.37
CA GLU A 356 15.88 4.66 4.41
C GLU A 356 16.71 3.44 4.00
N HIS A 357 16.39 2.26 4.53
CA HIS A 357 17.08 1.02 4.16
C HIS A 357 16.89 0.65 2.69
N SER A 358 15.77 1.05 2.10
CA SER A 358 15.41 0.68 0.72
C SER A 358 15.92 1.66 -0.31
N PHE A 359 15.94 2.96 0.02
CA PHE A 359 16.15 4.05 -0.93
C PHE A 359 17.12 5.15 -0.46
N GLY A 360 17.64 5.08 0.77
CA GLY A 360 18.52 6.11 1.35
C GLY A 360 19.95 6.13 0.78
N GLU A 361 20.38 5.06 0.13
CA GLU A 361 21.69 4.95 -0.52
C GLU A 361 21.53 4.46 -1.96
N GLU A 362 22.35 4.97 -2.88
CA GLU A 362 22.21 4.79 -4.33
C GLU A 362 22.22 3.31 -4.75
N HIS A 363 23.18 2.51 -4.27
CA HIS A 363 23.27 1.10 -4.60
C HIS A 363 22.13 0.28 -3.99
N LEU A 364 21.67 0.64 -2.78
CA LEU A 364 20.49 0.02 -2.16
C LEU A 364 19.21 0.35 -2.91
N CYS A 365 19.02 1.60 -3.32
CA CYS A 365 17.91 2.03 -4.18
C CYS A 365 17.85 1.19 -5.46
N PHE A 366 18.98 1.09 -6.17
CA PHE A 366 19.09 0.28 -7.38
C PHE A 366 18.73 -1.19 -7.12
N ARG A 367 19.29 -1.81 -6.07
CA ARG A 367 19.00 -3.20 -5.71
C ARG A 367 17.54 -3.42 -5.32
N THR A 368 16.91 -2.44 -4.68
CA THR A 368 15.48 -2.48 -4.34
C THR A 368 14.64 -2.55 -5.61
N LEU A 369 14.84 -1.61 -6.54
CA LEU A 369 14.12 -1.56 -7.82
C LEU A 369 14.37 -2.83 -8.66
N GLN A 370 15.62 -3.31 -8.69
CA GLN A 370 16.01 -4.54 -9.38
C GLN A 370 15.24 -5.76 -8.84
N ARG A 371 15.17 -5.92 -7.52
CA ARG A 371 14.50 -7.07 -6.87
C ARG A 371 13.00 -7.07 -7.12
N PHE A 372 12.34 -5.91 -7.02
CA PHE A 372 10.91 -5.81 -7.33
C PHE A 372 10.63 -6.18 -8.79
N THR A 373 11.45 -5.67 -9.72
CA THR A 373 11.29 -5.95 -11.15
C THR A 373 11.51 -7.43 -11.46
N ALA A 374 12.62 -8.00 -10.98
CA ALA A 374 12.97 -9.40 -11.23
C ALA A 374 11.93 -10.36 -10.63
N ALA A 375 11.56 -10.18 -9.36
CA ALA A 375 10.63 -11.08 -8.69
C ALA A 375 9.21 -11.01 -9.29
N THR A 376 8.76 -9.82 -9.70
CA THR A 376 7.46 -9.64 -10.38
C THR A 376 7.43 -10.37 -11.71
N LEU A 377 8.52 -10.27 -12.49
CA LEU A 377 8.66 -10.93 -13.77
C LEU A 377 8.75 -12.46 -13.61
N GLU A 378 9.61 -12.93 -12.71
CA GLU A 378 9.80 -14.35 -12.44
C GLU A 378 8.53 -15.01 -11.93
N HIS A 379 7.82 -14.43 -10.96
CA HIS A 379 6.57 -14.99 -10.43
C HIS A 379 5.53 -15.23 -11.54
N GLY A 380 5.39 -14.28 -12.48
CA GLY A 380 4.44 -14.40 -13.58
C GLY A 380 4.81 -15.46 -14.64
N MET A 381 6.06 -15.91 -14.71
CA MET A 381 6.53 -16.92 -15.67
C MET A 381 6.87 -18.26 -15.01
N HIS A 382 7.14 -18.25 -13.70
CA HIS A 382 7.56 -19.39 -12.89
C HIS A 382 6.86 -19.30 -11.52
N PRO A 383 5.54 -19.59 -11.46
CA PRO A 383 4.80 -19.53 -10.22
C PRO A 383 5.29 -20.59 -9.22
N PRO A 384 5.12 -20.35 -7.91
CA PRO A 384 5.54 -21.32 -6.89
C PRO A 384 4.70 -22.60 -6.96
N VAL A 385 5.24 -23.67 -6.36
CA VAL A 385 4.51 -24.93 -6.20
C VAL A 385 3.22 -24.73 -5.43
N SER A 386 2.13 -25.34 -5.90
CA SER A 386 0.88 -25.38 -5.16
C SER A 386 1.03 -26.26 -3.91
N PRO A 387 0.48 -25.85 -2.75
CA PRO A 387 0.60 -26.65 -1.55
C PRO A 387 -0.14 -27.99 -1.68
N LYS A 388 0.47 -29.06 -1.15
CA LYS A 388 -0.12 -30.40 -1.12
C LYS A 388 -1.41 -30.40 -0.28
N PRO A 389 -2.40 -31.27 -0.58
CA PRO A 389 -3.66 -31.31 0.17
C PRO A 389 -3.48 -31.46 1.69
N GLU A 390 -2.53 -32.28 2.13
CA GLU A 390 -2.17 -32.48 3.53
C GLU A 390 -1.58 -31.22 4.18
N TRP A 391 -0.86 -30.39 3.43
CA TRP A 391 -0.34 -29.10 3.93
C TRP A 391 -1.47 -28.10 4.12
N ARG A 392 -2.43 -28.06 3.19
CA ARG A 392 -3.63 -27.21 3.33
C ARG A 392 -4.45 -27.63 4.54
N ALA A 393 -4.75 -28.92 4.66
CA ALA A 393 -5.51 -29.45 5.79
C ALA A 393 -4.82 -29.15 7.14
N LEU A 394 -3.49 -29.33 7.22
CA LEU A 394 -2.75 -28.98 8.42
C LEU A 394 -2.79 -27.48 8.72
N MET A 395 -2.56 -26.61 7.71
CA MET A 395 -2.64 -25.16 7.91
C MET A 395 -4.01 -24.66 8.36
N ASP A 396 -5.09 -25.29 7.89
CA ASP A 396 -6.45 -24.96 8.29
C ASP A 396 -6.68 -25.24 9.77
N GLU A 397 -6.21 -26.40 10.24
CA GLU A 397 -6.25 -26.76 11.66
C GLU A 397 -5.37 -25.84 12.52
N LEU A 398 -4.14 -25.55 12.07
CA LEU A 398 -3.23 -24.63 12.77
C LEU A 398 -3.83 -23.24 12.91
N ALA A 399 -4.51 -22.73 11.88
CA ALA A 399 -5.14 -21.41 11.90
C ALA A 399 -6.25 -21.32 12.96
N VAL A 400 -7.10 -22.34 13.07
CA VAL A 400 -8.16 -22.37 14.09
C VAL A 400 -7.57 -22.32 15.50
N VAL A 401 -6.56 -23.15 15.78
CA VAL A 401 -5.92 -23.21 17.10
C VAL A 401 -5.17 -21.92 17.41
N ALA A 402 -4.43 -21.36 16.45
CA ALA A 402 -3.71 -20.11 16.63
C ALA A 402 -4.65 -18.93 16.91
N THR A 403 -5.79 -18.86 16.21
CA THR A 403 -6.79 -17.82 16.44
C THR A 403 -7.43 -17.94 17.81
N GLU A 404 -7.72 -19.17 18.26
CA GLU A 404 -8.33 -19.36 19.57
C GLU A 404 -7.38 -18.96 20.71
N GLU A 405 -6.09 -19.35 20.65
CA GLU A 405 -5.08 -18.92 21.62
C GLU A 405 -4.86 -17.40 21.58
N TYR A 406 -4.79 -16.82 20.37
CA TYR A 406 -4.62 -15.38 20.23
C TYR A 406 -5.79 -14.62 20.86
N ARG A 407 -7.02 -15.00 20.52
CA ARG A 407 -8.23 -14.32 21.01
C ARG A 407 -8.50 -14.60 22.48
N SER A 408 -8.07 -15.73 23.03
CA SER A 408 -8.20 -15.99 24.47
C SER A 408 -7.38 -15.01 25.29
N ILE A 409 -6.20 -14.62 24.80
CA ILE A 409 -5.32 -13.67 25.49
C ILE A 409 -5.70 -12.22 25.16
N VAL A 410 -5.90 -11.88 23.89
CA VAL A 410 -6.02 -10.46 23.48
C VAL A 410 -7.42 -9.88 23.72
N PHE A 411 -8.47 -10.70 23.57
CA PHE A 411 -9.86 -10.22 23.61
C PHE A 411 -10.67 -10.78 24.78
N ARG A 412 -10.39 -12.01 25.24
CA ARG A 412 -11.19 -12.66 26.29
C ARG A 412 -10.59 -12.57 27.70
N GLU A 413 -9.28 -12.39 27.85
CA GLU A 413 -8.66 -12.17 29.16
C GLU A 413 -8.97 -10.74 29.64
N PRO A 414 -9.80 -10.56 30.68
CA PRO A 414 -10.26 -9.24 31.10
C PRO A 414 -9.13 -8.31 31.54
N ARG A 415 -8.03 -8.87 32.05
CA ARG A 415 -6.87 -8.12 32.54
C ARG A 415 -5.91 -7.69 31.42
N PHE A 416 -6.10 -8.18 30.20
CA PHE A 416 -5.15 -7.97 29.11
C PHE A 416 -4.94 -6.50 28.77
N VAL A 417 -6.03 -5.71 28.68
CA VAL A 417 -5.94 -4.28 28.34
C VAL A 417 -5.20 -3.49 29.42
N GLU A 418 -5.42 -3.83 30.69
CA GLU A 418 -4.71 -3.23 31.82
C GLU A 418 -3.22 -3.58 31.76
N TYR A 419 -2.90 -4.87 31.63
CA TYR A 419 -1.52 -5.33 31.47
C TYR A 419 -0.83 -4.66 30.28
N PHE A 420 -1.47 -4.61 29.11
CA PHE A 420 -0.93 -3.99 27.90
C PHE A 420 -0.58 -2.51 28.09
N ARG A 421 -1.45 -1.74 28.76
CA ARG A 421 -1.22 -0.32 29.00
C ARG A 421 -0.12 -0.04 30.02
N SER A 422 0.14 -0.98 30.94
CA SER A 422 1.20 -0.87 31.93
C SER A 422 2.55 -1.40 31.40
N ALA A 423 2.51 -2.52 30.69
CA ALA A 423 3.69 -3.22 30.18
C ALA A 423 4.24 -2.63 28.87
N THR A 424 3.57 -1.63 28.29
CA THR A 424 3.99 -0.99 27.03
C THR A 424 3.74 0.52 27.05
N PRO A 425 4.49 1.32 26.26
CA PRO A 425 4.29 2.77 26.18
C PRO A 425 3.13 3.17 25.24
N GLU A 426 2.07 2.37 25.12
CA GLU A 426 0.96 2.66 24.19
C GLU A 426 0.25 3.98 24.53
N THR A 427 0.03 4.22 25.82
CA THR A 427 -0.68 5.41 26.28
C THR A 427 0.14 6.67 26.00
N GLU A 428 1.45 6.61 26.26
CA GLU A 428 2.41 7.69 26.02
C GLU A 428 2.52 7.96 24.52
N TYR A 429 2.61 6.92 23.68
CA TYR A 429 2.66 7.07 22.23
C TYR A 429 1.47 7.87 21.69
N GLY A 430 0.26 7.59 22.18
CA GLY A 430 -0.95 8.33 21.78
C GLY A 430 -1.01 9.78 22.28
N ARG A 431 -0.23 10.14 23.31
CA ARG A 431 -0.19 11.49 23.91
C ARG A 431 0.97 12.33 23.42
N MET A 432 2.05 11.69 22.98
CA MET A 432 3.23 12.35 22.45
C MET A 432 2.95 12.89 21.05
N ASN A 433 3.75 13.88 20.63
CA ASN A 433 3.71 14.43 19.28
C ASN A 433 4.43 13.50 18.28
N ILE A 434 4.10 12.19 18.33
CA ILE A 434 4.69 11.13 17.52
C ILE A 434 3.54 10.42 16.78
N GLY A 435 3.55 10.53 15.45
CA GLY A 435 2.44 10.08 14.61
C GLY A 435 1.41 11.19 14.39
N SER A 436 0.92 11.30 13.16
CA SER A 436 -0.04 12.35 12.75
C SER A 436 -1.51 11.96 12.91
N ARG A 437 -1.79 10.79 13.51
CA ARG A 437 -3.12 10.18 13.56
C ARG A 437 -3.47 9.75 14.99
N PRO A 438 -4.76 9.87 15.40
CA PRO A 438 -5.22 9.27 16.65
C PRO A 438 -4.93 7.78 16.71
N SER A 439 -4.45 7.28 17.86
CA SER A 439 -4.10 5.87 18.07
C SER A 439 -5.31 4.93 18.04
N LYS A 440 -6.49 5.43 18.40
CA LYS A 440 -7.76 4.69 18.43
C LYS A 440 -8.80 5.32 17.51
N ARG A 441 -9.72 4.49 16.99
CA ARG A 441 -10.92 4.96 16.28
C ARG A 441 -12.00 5.46 17.25
N LYS A 442 -12.12 4.84 18.42
CA LYS A 442 -13.03 5.24 19.50
C LYS A 442 -12.25 5.30 20.82
N PRO A 443 -12.21 6.45 21.54
CA PRO A 443 -11.39 6.61 22.75
C PRO A 443 -11.71 5.62 23.88
N SER A 444 -12.97 5.21 24.02
CA SER A 444 -13.45 4.30 25.06
C SER A 444 -13.36 2.80 24.70
N GLY A 445 -12.88 2.45 23.50
CA GLY A 445 -12.85 1.06 23.05
C GLY A 445 -11.67 0.23 23.58
N GLY A 446 -11.82 -1.09 23.51
CA GLY A 446 -10.76 -2.08 23.75
C GLY A 446 -9.75 -2.16 22.61
N ILE A 447 -9.08 -3.31 22.47
CA ILE A 447 -8.07 -3.57 21.42
C ILE A 447 -8.68 -3.49 20.01
N GLU A 448 -9.98 -3.72 19.88
CA GLU A 448 -10.74 -3.58 18.62
C GLU A 448 -10.63 -2.16 18.07
N SER A 449 -10.69 -1.16 18.96
CA SER A 449 -10.61 0.26 18.59
C SER A 449 -9.20 0.75 18.30
N LEU A 450 -8.18 0.01 18.75
CA LEU A 450 -6.76 0.34 18.56
C LEU A 450 -6.35 0.06 17.12
N ARG A 451 -5.70 1.04 16.48
CA ARG A 451 -5.17 0.87 15.12
C ARG A 451 -3.97 -0.09 15.13
N ALA A 452 -3.76 -0.80 14.02
CA ALA A 452 -2.67 -1.78 13.92
C ALA A 452 -1.25 -1.17 14.07
N ILE A 453 -1.08 0.13 13.76
CA ILE A 453 0.21 0.82 13.92
C ILE A 453 0.61 0.94 15.40
N PRO A 454 -0.18 1.62 16.28
CA PRO A 454 0.07 1.63 17.72
C PRO A 454 0.22 0.24 18.33
N TRP A 455 -0.63 -0.72 17.90
CA TRP A 455 -0.59 -2.10 18.40
C TRP A 455 0.79 -2.74 18.22
N ILE A 456 1.33 -2.70 16.99
CA ILE A 456 2.65 -3.30 16.72
C ILE A 456 3.78 -2.45 17.31
N PHE A 457 3.63 -1.13 17.30
CA PHE A 457 4.62 -0.20 17.83
C PHE A 457 4.87 -0.43 19.32
N ALA A 458 3.80 -0.47 20.13
CA ALA A 458 3.87 -0.59 21.58
C ALA A 458 4.66 -1.85 22.02
N TRP A 459 4.35 -3.01 21.45
CA TRP A 459 5.06 -4.27 21.72
C TRP A 459 6.47 -4.35 21.11
N THR A 460 6.76 -3.52 20.11
CA THR A 460 8.11 -3.43 19.54
C THR A 460 9.05 -2.64 20.46
N GLN A 461 8.54 -1.61 21.14
CA GLN A 461 9.33 -0.82 22.09
C GLN A 461 9.84 -1.66 23.26
N THR A 462 9.03 -2.60 23.73
CA THR A 462 9.38 -3.45 24.89
C THR A 462 10.11 -4.74 24.52
N ARG A 463 10.56 -4.84 23.26
CA ARG A 463 11.28 -6.01 22.73
C ARG A 463 10.51 -7.33 22.86
N PHE A 464 9.19 -7.28 23.06
CA PHE A 464 8.38 -8.47 23.31
C PHE A 464 7.66 -8.99 22.07
N HIS A 465 7.29 -8.10 21.15
CA HIS A 465 6.73 -8.43 19.84
C HIS A 465 5.51 -9.39 19.86
N LEU A 466 4.73 -9.41 20.95
CA LEU A 466 3.54 -10.25 21.15
C LEU A 466 2.63 -10.38 19.90
N PRO A 467 2.32 -9.29 19.16
CA PRO A 467 1.43 -9.36 18.00
C PRO A 467 1.89 -10.25 16.85
N VAL A 468 3.18 -10.60 16.80
CA VAL A 468 3.77 -11.32 15.67
C VAL A 468 3.77 -12.83 15.89
N TRP A 469 4.04 -13.27 17.12
CA TRP A 469 4.27 -14.69 17.43
C TRP A 469 3.12 -15.36 18.18
N LEU A 470 2.24 -14.59 18.84
CA LEU A 470 1.16 -15.16 19.63
C LEU A 470 0.24 -16.04 18.77
N GLY A 471 0.00 -17.26 19.25
CA GLY A 471 -0.78 -18.31 18.57
C GLY A 471 0.06 -19.38 17.87
N PHE A 472 1.30 -19.08 17.44
CA PHE A 472 2.15 -20.07 16.74
C PHE A 472 2.53 -21.25 17.64
N GLY A 473 2.93 -20.99 18.89
CA GLY A 473 3.33 -22.05 19.82
C GLY A 473 2.22 -23.05 20.09
N ALA A 474 1.00 -22.57 20.33
CA ALA A 474 -0.18 -23.41 20.53
C ALA A 474 -0.49 -24.26 19.29
N ALA A 475 -0.41 -23.67 18.09
CA ALA A 475 -0.64 -24.36 16.83
C ALA A 475 0.39 -25.48 16.60
N PHE A 476 1.69 -25.22 16.79
CA PHE A 476 2.73 -26.24 16.66
C PHE A 476 2.57 -27.36 17.69
N LYS A 477 2.31 -27.03 18.96
CA LYS A 477 2.05 -28.03 20.01
C LYS A 477 0.85 -28.91 19.65
N HIS A 478 -0.22 -28.32 19.12
CA HIS A 478 -1.40 -29.05 18.69
C HIS A 478 -1.08 -30.05 17.58
N ALA A 479 -0.41 -29.60 16.52
CA ALA A 479 -0.03 -30.47 15.40
C ALA A 479 0.86 -31.64 15.85
N MET A 480 1.88 -31.37 16.66
CA MET A 480 2.80 -32.40 17.16
C MET A 480 2.13 -33.38 18.13
N LYS A 481 1.18 -32.92 18.94
CA LYS A 481 0.41 -33.76 19.86
C LYS A 481 -0.59 -34.66 19.12
N LYS A 482 -1.19 -34.16 18.04
CA LYS A 482 -2.16 -34.90 17.23
C LYS A 482 -1.51 -36.06 16.49
N ASP A 483 -0.35 -35.84 15.87
CA ASP A 483 0.45 -36.88 15.24
C ASP A 483 1.93 -36.47 15.30
N ILE A 484 2.79 -37.32 15.86
CA ILE A 484 4.22 -37.06 15.96
C ILE A 484 4.87 -36.87 14.58
N ARG A 485 4.28 -37.45 13.52
CA ARG A 485 4.76 -37.30 12.14
C ARG A 485 4.55 -35.89 11.59
N ASN A 486 3.65 -35.10 12.16
CA ASN A 486 3.41 -33.73 11.71
C ASN A 486 4.64 -32.83 11.85
N ILE A 487 5.59 -33.12 12.74
CA ILE A 487 6.85 -32.36 12.77
C ILE A 487 7.63 -32.49 11.47
N GLN A 488 7.60 -33.68 10.86
CA GLN A 488 8.25 -33.93 9.58
C GLN A 488 7.49 -33.22 8.46
N THR A 489 6.16 -33.24 8.48
CA THR A 489 5.33 -32.47 7.54
C THR A 489 5.58 -30.97 7.63
N LEU A 490 5.67 -30.40 8.84
CA LEU A 490 5.98 -28.97 9.04
C LEU A 490 7.37 -28.61 8.53
N ARG A 491 8.36 -29.49 8.72
CA ARG A 491 9.71 -29.33 8.14
C ARG A 491 9.70 -29.39 6.62
N GLU A 492 8.93 -30.30 6.03
CA GLU A 492 8.76 -30.38 4.58
C GLU A 492 8.09 -29.12 4.04
N MET A 493 7.04 -28.61 4.71
CA MET A 493 6.42 -27.33 4.36
C MET A 493 7.42 -26.18 4.41
N TYR A 494 8.30 -26.12 5.42
CA TYR A 494 9.32 -25.08 5.52
C TYR A 494 10.34 -25.14 4.36
N ASN A 495 10.73 -26.34 3.95
CA ASN A 495 11.73 -26.52 2.90
C ASN A 495 11.16 -26.42 1.48
N GLU A 496 9.92 -26.86 1.26
CA GLU A 496 9.33 -27.05 -0.08
C GLU A 496 8.23 -26.04 -0.41
N TRP A 497 7.62 -25.37 0.57
CA TRP A 497 6.55 -24.40 0.34
C TRP A 497 7.01 -22.96 0.63
N PRO A 498 7.31 -22.16 -0.41
CA PRO A 498 7.85 -20.80 -0.24
C PRO A 498 7.01 -19.90 0.67
N PHE A 499 5.69 -20.02 0.66
CA PHE A 499 4.79 -19.25 1.53
C PHE A 499 5.01 -19.56 3.01
N PHE A 500 5.07 -20.84 3.36
CA PHE A 500 5.29 -21.25 4.75
C PHE A 500 6.70 -20.86 5.21
N ARG A 501 7.70 -21.04 4.34
CA ARG A 501 9.07 -20.60 4.57
C ARG A 501 9.15 -19.10 4.93
N VAL A 502 8.66 -18.21 4.06
CA VAL A 502 8.77 -16.76 4.32
C VAL A 502 7.95 -16.32 5.54
N THR A 503 6.89 -17.05 5.89
CA THR A 503 6.09 -16.79 7.08
C THR A 503 6.89 -17.09 8.35
N LEU A 504 7.61 -18.21 8.37
CA LEU A 504 8.48 -18.59 9.48
C LEU A 504 9.78 -17.77 9.52
N ASP A 505 10.38 -17.44 8.38
CA ASP A 505 11.58 -16.58 8.33
C ASP A 505 11.30 -15.18 8.91
N LEU A 506 10.11 -14.63 8.65
CA LEU A 506 9.69 -13.36 9.27
C LEU A 506 9.54 -13.49 10.78
N LEU A 507 8.96 -14.60 11.24
CA LEU A 507 8.78 -14.88 12.66
C LEU A 507 10.15 -15.03 13.35
N GLU A 508 11.08 -15.78 12.75
CA GLU A 508 12.44 -15.98 13.25
C GLU A 508 13.22 -14.66 13.32
N MET A 509 13.11 -13.81 12.30
CA MET A 509 13.71 -12.47 12.31
C MET A 509 13.15 -11.58 13.43
N VAL A 510 11.87 -11.72 13.77
CA VAL A 510 11.27 -10.98 14.89
C VAL A 510 11.74 -11.52 16.24
N PHE A 511 11.88 -12.84 16.39
CA PHE A 511 12.53 -13.43 17.57
C PHE A 511 13.98 -12.95 17.72
N ALA A 512 14.72 -12.76 16.62
CA ALA A 512 16.06 -12.19 16.65
C ALA A 512 16.12 -10.74 17.16
N LYS A 513 14.99 -10.02 17.13
CA LYS A 513 14.85 -8.65 17.66
C LYS A 513 14.21 -8.64 19.04
N GLY A 514 13.67 -9.75 19.52
CA GLY A 514 13.02 -9.79 20.82
C GLY A 514 14.01 -10.09 21.95
N ASP A 515 13.66 -9.66 23.15
CA ASP A 515 14.41 -9.90 24.38
C ASP A 515 13.43 -10.02 25.56
N PRO A 516 13.11 -11.26 25.99
CA PRO A 516 12.22 -11.49 27.14
C PRO A 516 12.76 -10.94 28.46
N GLY A 517 14.08 -10.76 28.60
CA GLY A 517 14.70 -10.15 29.78
C GLY A 517 14.37 -8.66 29.88
N ILE A 518 14.49 -7.93 28.77
CA ILE A 518 14.05 -6.52 28.69
C ILE A 518 12.55 -6.44 28.93
N ALA A 519 11.73 -7.30 28.31
CA ALA A 519 10.30 -7.32 28.56
C ALA A 519 9.97 -7.58 30.05
N GLY A 520 10.74 -8.45 30.72
CA GLY A 520 10.65 -8.69 32.16
C GLY A 520 10.97 -7.45 33.00
N LEU A 521 11.95 -6.64 32.59
CA LEU A 521 12.28 -5.39 33.28
C LEU A 521 11.13 -4.36 33.20
N TYR A 522 10.44 -4.26 32.06
CA TYR A 522 9.23 -3.43 31.94
C TYR A 522 8.15 -3.89 32.91
N ASP A 523 7.91 -5.21 33.00
CA ASP A 523 6.96 -5.77 33.96
C ASP A 523 7.34 -5.48 35.41
N GLU A 524 8.61 -5.66 35.78
CA GLU A 524 9.08 -5.43 37.15
C GLU A 524 8.88 -3.99 37.61
N LEU A 525 9.12 -3.03 36.71
CA LEU A 525 9.10 -1.59 37.02
C LEU A 525 7.73 -0.95 36.87
N LEU A 526 6.91 -1.38 35.91
CA LEU A 526 5.70 -0.65 35.49
C LEU A 526 4.40 -1.40 35.75
N VAL A 527 4.45 -2.74 35.89
CA VAL A 527 3.25 -3.57 36.02
C VAL A 527 2.98 -3.86 37.49
N ALA A 528 1.72 -3.76 37.90
CA ALA A 528 1.27 -4.09 39.25
C ALA A 528 1.53 -5.57 39.60
N ASP A 529 1.84 -5.86 40.87
CA ASP A 529 2.26 -7.20 41.32
C ASP A 529 1.23 -8.29 40.98
N GLU A 530 -0.06 -7.96 40.97
CA GLU A 530 -1.15 -8.88 40.65
C GLU A 530 -1.16 -9.33 39.18
N LEU A 531 -0.54 -8.56 38.28
CA LEU A 531 -0.45 -8.83 36.85
C LEU A 531 0.88 -9.45 36.43
N LYS A 532 1.91 -9.43 37.28
CA LYS A 532 3.24 -10.01 36.98
C LYS A 532 3.19 -11.51 36.62
N PRO A 533 2.38 -12.38 37.28
CA PRO A 533 2.27 -13.79 36.88
C PRO A 533 1.72 -13.97 35.46
N PHE A 534 0.85 -13.05 35.00
CA PHE A 534 0.34 -13.08 33.63
C PHE A 534 1.44 -12.72 32.62
N GLY A 535 2.25 -11.71 32.92
CA GLY A 535 3.42 -11.37 32.09
C GLY A 535 4.46 -12.49 32.03
N GLU A 536 4.71 -13.18 33.15
CA GLU A 536 5.57 -14.38 33.19
C GLU A 536 5.01 -15.50 32.31
N GLN A 537 3.71 -15.77 32.36
CA GLN A 537 3.05 -16.74 31.47
C GLN A 537 3.28 -16.39 29.99
N LEU A 538 3.17 -15.11 29.61
CA LEU A 538 3.42 -14.68 28.24
C LEU A 538 4.89 -14.87 27.83
N ARG A 539 5.86 -14.59 28.72
CA ARG A 539 7.29 -14.84 28.45
C ARG A 539 7.61 -16.32 28.30
N ASN A 540 7.02 -17.18 29.12
CA ASN A 540 7.15 -18.63 28.96
C ASN A 540 6.58 -19.08 27.60
N ASN A 541 5.43 -18.51 27.18
CA ASN A 541 4.87 -18.76 25.86
C ASN A 541 5.78 -18.28 24.71
N TYR A 542 6.48 -17.16 24.89
CA TYR A 542 7.47 -16.65 23.94
C TYR A 542 8.61 -17.66 23.74
N GLU A 543 9.23 -18.12 24.83
CA GLU A 543 10.36 -19.04 24.79
C GLU A 543 9.97 -20.39 24.18
N ASP A 544 8.83 -20.94 24.59
CA ASP A 544 8.27 -22.17 24.02
C ASP A 544 8.03 -22.04 22.52
N THR A 545 7.44 -20.92 22.08
CA THR A 545 7.16 -20.67 20.65
C THR A 545 8.46 -20.58 19.85
N GLN A 546 9.48 -19.91 20.38
CA GLN A 546 10.79 -19.80 19.75
C GLN A 546 11.46 -21.18 19.58
N GLN A 547 11.42 -22.02 20.60
CA GLN A 547 12.01 -23.37 20.52
C GLN A 547 11.28 -24.24 19.49
N LEU A 548 9.94 -24.19 19.45
CA LEU A 548 9.15 -24.93 18.47
C LEU A 548 9.41 -24.44 17.04
N LEU A 549 9.55 -23.13 16.83
CA LEU A 549 9.92 -22.56 15.55
C LEU A 549 11.26 -23.12 15.04
N LEU A 550 12.30 -23.12 15.89
CA LEU A 550 13.61 -23.65 15.52
C LEU A 550 13.54 -25.14 15.17
N GLN A 551 12.74 -25.93 15.91
CA GLN A 551 12.52 -27.34 15.61
C GLN A 551 11.86 -27.56 14.24
N VAL A 552 10.89 -26.71 13.88
CA VAL A 552 10.19 -26.75 12.58
C VAL A 552 11.09 -26.28 11.44
N ALA A 553 11.86 -25.21 11.63
CA ALA A 553 12.82 -24.72 10.65
C ALA A 553 14.03 -25.66 10.49
N GLY A 554 14.33 -26.47 11.51
CA GLY A 554 15.51 -27.34 11.54
C GLY A 554 16.79 -26.59 11.93
N HIS A 555 16.67 -25.41 12.51
CA HIS A 555 17.79 -24.58 12.97
C HIS A 555 18.15 -24.90 14.42
N LYS A 556 19.43 -24.74 14.79
CA LYS A 556 19.91 -24.85 16.18
C LYS A 556 19.88 -23.51 16.90
N GLU A 557 20.00 -22.43 16.15
CA GLU A 557 19.98 -21.07 16.66
C GLU A 557 19.21 -20.12 15.73
N ILE A 558 18.70 -19.03 16.30
CA ILE A 558 17.98 -18.01 15.55
C ILE A 558 18.84 -17.47 14.41
N LEU A 559 18.23 -17.36 13.23
CA LEU A 559 18.82 -16.89 11.98
C LEU A 559 20.06 -17.70 11.55
N GLU A 560 20.06 -19.01 11.79
CA GLU A 560 21.12 -19.92 11.30
C GLU A 560 21.27 -19.84 9.77
N GLY A 561 20.16 -19.71 9.04
CA GLY A 561 20.14 -19.55 7.58
C GLY A 561 20.49 -18.17 7.04
N ASP A 562 20.63 -17.13 7.88
CA ASP A 562 20.96 -15.76 7.47
C ASP A 562 21.98 -15.09 8.43
N PRO A 563 23.27 -15.47 8.33
CA PRO A 563 24.32 -14.93 9.19
C PRO A 563 24.55 -13.42 8.98
N TYR A 564 24.25 -12.89 7.79
CA TYR A 564 24.40 -11.45 7.49
C TYR A 564 23.37 -10.62 8.24
N LEU A 565 22.09 -11.03 8.22
CA LEU A 565 21.05 -10.38 8.99
C LEU A 565 21.33 -10.52 10.49
N LYS A 566 21.73 -11.71 10.94
CA LYS A 566 22.08 -11.97 12.34
C LYS A 566 23.17 -11.02 12.85
N GLN A 567 24.26 -10.85 12.08
CA GLN A 567 25.32 -9.91 12.42
C GLN A 567 24.82 -8.47 12.51
N ARG A 568 24.01 -8.02 11.54
CA ARG A 568 23.48 -6.65 11.50
C ARG A 568 22.58 -6.34 12.69
N LEU A 569 21.76 -7.29 13.14
CA LEU A 569 20.90 -7.11 14.30
C LEU A 569 21.73 -7.05 15.60
N ARG A 570 22.68 -7.98 15.77
CA ARG A 570 23.58 -7.99 16.94
C ARG A 570 24.37 -6.70 17.13
N LEU A 571 24.78 -6.04 16.04
CA LEU A 571 25.49 -4.76 16.10
C LEU A 571 24.61 -3.59 16.56
N ARG A 572 23.29 -3.72 16.49
CA ARG A 572 22.34 -2.68 16.92
C ARG A 572 21.93 -2.84 18.37
N ASP A 573 21.92 -4.07 18.88
CA ASP A 573 21.38 -4.40 20.20
C ASP A 573 21.98 -3.55 21.34
N PRO A 574 23.31 -3.32 21.45
CA PRO A 574 23.86 -2.50 22.53
C PRO A 574 23.26 -1.08 22.59
N HIS A 575 22.95 -0.49 21.43
CA HIS A 575 22.37 0.85 21.34
C HIS A 575 20.87 0.88 21.60
N ILE A 576 20.17 -0.23 21.38
CA ILE A 576 18.71 -0.31 21.62
C ILE A 576 18.42 -0.78 23.04
N THR A 577 19.31 -1.58 23.65
CA THR A 577 19.21 -2.03 25.04
C THR A 577 19.53 -0.92 26.03
N THR A 578 20.41 0.03 25.66
CA THR A 578 20.70 1.25 26.44
C THR A 578 19.51 2.20 26.35
#